data_AF-A0A7K4CVL5-F1
#
_entry.id   AF-A0A7K4CVL5-F1
#
_cell.length_a   1.000
_cell.length_b   1.000
_cell.length_c   1.000
_cell.angle_alpha   90.00
_cell.angle_beta   90.00
_cell.angle_gamma   90.00
#
_symmetry.space_group_name_H-M   'P 1'
#
loop_
_entity.id
_entity.type
_entity.pdbx_description
1 polymer ?
#
loop_
_entity_poly.entity_id
_entity_poly.type
_entity_poly.pdbx_seq_one_letter_code
_entity_poly.pdbx_strand_id
1 'polypeptide(L)'
;MFKAKDDFVARLTSWGKKVSFIAGLYQIAASTSGLAGPGVELDFLLVMDPGHDANSILDAIKILFSEELVMALLVPSSSTCSMVSMHLKDMPRINVYIANPAEEIVAEFLQAKNTSVLFQRSKHESLQDTARTPDKRRSKDSPIAAFIKRRVSSILHKFELAAVAHHQSDYLGFYSIHYPLLVETIHLQGILEGKAVANGSMKHLLNAVMNEPEQQYFTKHLLDAGFGDANEIRQYFMDWFFSLVEDIQDKFGTDALPAPVQDIVHFCEHVHDVYYLRNFRPVQGTSKVFRSLAPAAYAGDPRLERWFVDNDIKTIIDLRRPDEIAKAPDDAALASKLGQVIHLLNFNADEVAASDYTKGLIGCKDEVRQMFEAMLNSPGNTLIHCGAGKDRTGMISALVELLLGVPEEKIVAAYLLSGQDTREERIVQTLKYIQARGGVQAYLESCGFSKDVQRKLVAKLAG
;
A
#
# COMPACT_ATOMS: atom_id res chain seq x y z
N MET A 1 -34.21 23.89 6.81
CA MET A 1 -32.83 23.63 6.32
C MET A 1 -32.54 24.29 4.97
N PHE A 2 -33.23 23.99 3.86
CA PHE A 2 -33.02 24.70 2.58
C PHE A 2 -33.14 26.23 2.71
N LYS A 3 -34.19 26.71 3.38
CA LYS A 3 -34.38 28.13 3.69
C LYS A 3 -33.23 28.76 4.52
N ALA A 4 -32.63 28.00 5.44
CA ALA A 4 -31.52 28.47 6.27
C ALA A 4 -30.21 28.52 5.48
N LYS A 5 -30.00 27.56 4.57
CA LYS A 5 -28.89 27.58 3.60
C LYS A 5 -29.01 28.79 2.66
N ASP A 6 -30.18 29.01 2.09
CA ASP A 6 -30.38 30.10 1.14
C ASP A 6 -30.22 31.48 1.83
N ASP A 7 -30.70 31.61 3.07
CA ASP A 7 -30.47 32.81 3.89
C ASP A 7 -28.99 33.03 4.21
N PHE A 8 -28.27 31.98 4.62
CA PHE A 8 -26.83 32.04 4.86
C PHE A 8 -26.07 32.49 3.60
N VAL A 9 -26.34 31.85 2.45
CA VAL A 9 -25.69 32.18 1.17
C VAL A 9 -25.99 33.62 0.78
N ALA A 10 -27.23 34.08 0.94
CA ALA A 10 -27.63 35.45 0.64
C ALA A 10 -26.90 36.47 1.53
N ARG A 11 -26.79 36.21 2.84
CA ARG A 11 -26.08 37.08 3.80
C ARG A 11 -24.59 37.13 3.51
N LEU A 12 -23.94 35.98 3.30
CA LEU A 12 -22.52 35.90 2.96
C LEU A 12 -22.22 36.62 1.64
N THR A 13 -23.06 36.42 0.61
CA THR A 13 -22.94 37.07 -0.69
C THR A 13 -23.13 38.59 -0.59
N SER A 14 -24.15 39.03 0.15
CA SER A 14 -24.45 40.45 0.37
C SER A 14 -23.32 41.16 1.11
N TRP A 15 -22.77 40.52 2.14
CA TRP A 15 -21.60 41.02 2.86
C TRP A 15 -20.36 41.08 1.95
N GLY A 16 -20.05 40.01 1.23
CA GLY A 16 -18.88 39.97 0.34
C GLY A 16 -18.90 41.06 -0.73
N LYS A 17 -20.07 41.37 -1.31
CA LYS A 17 -20.24 42.48 -2.26
C LYS A 17 -19.92 43.86 -1.66
N LYS A 18 -20.15 44.05 -0.35
CA LYS A 18 -19.89 45.32 0.35
C LYS A 18 -18.42 45.52 0.71
N VAL A 19 -17.66 44.44 0.90
CA VAL A 19 -16.24 44.51 1.25
C VAL A 19 -15.40 44.73 0.00
N SER A 20 -14.69 45.86 -0.06
CA SER A 20 -14.03 46.33 -1.29
C SER A 20 -12.87 45.44 -1.75
N PHE A 21 -12.15 44.82 -0.81
CA PHE A 21 -10.99 43.97 -1.08
C PHE A 21 -11.35 42.49 -1.35
N ILE A 22 -12.63 42.14 -1.32
CA ILE A 22 -13.08 40.81 -1.75
C ILE A 22 -13.34 40.88 -3.26
N ALA A 23 -12.49 40.18 -4.01
CA ALA A 23 -12.51 40.10 -5.46
C ALA A 23 -13.65 39.21 -5.99
N GLY A 24 -13.97 38.13 -5.28
CA GLY A 24 -15.03 37.21 -5.65
C GLY A 24 -15.40 36.22 -4.57
N LEU A 25 -16.60 35.65 -4.70
CA LEU A 25 -17.12 34.59 -3.85
C LEU A 25 -17.79 33.52 -4.73
N TYR A 26 -17.44 32.27 -4.45
CA TYR A 26 -17.86 31.12 -5.22
C TYR A 26 -18.41 30.06 -4.27
N GLN A 27 -19.51 29.41 -4.65
CA GLN A 27 -20.00 28.22 -3.98
C GLN A 27 -19.39 27.00 -4.64
N ILE A 28 -18.80 26.12 -3.83
CA ILE A 28 -18.24 24.85 -4.27
C ILE A 28 -19.34 23.78 -4.11
N ALA A 29 -19.66 23.04 -5.16
CA ALA A 29 -20.65 21.98 -5.07
C ALA A 29 -20.25 20.92 -4.04
N ALA A 30 -21.19 20.56 -3.18
CA ALA A 30 -20.99 19.49 -2.20
C ALA A 30 -20.73 18.16 -2.92
N SER A 31 -19.74 17.43 -2.42
CA SER A 31 -19.51 16.04 -2.80
C SER A 31 -20.68 15.21 -2.25
N THR A 32 -21.60 14.84 -3.15
CA THR A 32 -22.74 13.91 -2.97
C THR A 32 -23.84 14.25 -1.94
N SER A 33 -25.06 14.34 -2.48
CA SER A 33 -26.39 14.21 -1.86
C SER A 33 -26.98 15.42 -1.13
N GLY A 34 -28.20 15.80 -1.51
CA GLY A 34 -29.04 16.82 -0.87
C GLY A 34 -29.61 16.38 0.48
N LEU A 35 -28.83 15.71 1.31
CA LEU A 35 -29.21 15.24 2.64
C LEU A 35 -28.62 16.16 3.72
N ALA A 36 -29.30 16.20 4.87
CA ALA A 36 -28.86 16.86 6.08
C ALA A 36 -28.28 15.82 7.03
N GLY A 37 -27.06 16.01 7.55
CA GLY A 37 -26.50 15.13 8.57
C GLY A 37 -25.02 15.38 8.85
N PRO A 38 -24.47 14.77 9.93
CA PRO A 38 -23.02 14.76 10.16
C PRO A 38 -22.29 14.17 8.94
N GLY A 39 -21.27 14.89 8.44
CA GLY A 39 -20.51 14.52 7.23
C GLY A 39 -20.88 15.31 5.96
N VAL A 40 -21.91 16.17 5.99
CA VAL A 40 -22.25 17.09 4.88
C VAL A 40 -21.60 18.45 5.13
N GLU A 41 -20.91 18.97 4.12
CA GLU A 41 -20.20 20.25 4.17
C GLU A 41 -20.73 21.25 3.13
N LEU A 42 -20.80 22.54 3.49
CA LEU A 42 -21.01 23.65 2.57
C LEU A 42 -19.69 24.39 2.38
N ASP A 43 -19.10 24.22 1.19
CA ASP A 43 -17.83 24.82 0.86
C ASP A 43 -18.02 26.11 0.03
N PHE A 44 -17.24 27.14 0.37
CA PHE A 44 -17.18 28.41 -0.36
C PHE A 44 -15.72 28.81 -0.58
N LEU A 45 -15.43 29.42 -1.72
CA LEU A 45 -14.16 30.07 -1.99
C LEU A 45 -14.36 31.58 -1.99
N LEU A 46 -13.58 32.28 -1.17
CA LEU A 46 -13.50 33.73 -1.08
C LEU A 46 -12.12 34.16 -1.56
N VAL A 47 -12.10 34.96 -2.63
CA VAL A 47 -10.85 35.50 -3.21
C VAL A 47 -10.71 36.94 -2.75
N MET A 48 -9.59 37.25 -2.10
CA MET A 48 -9.23 38.60 -1.68
C MET A 48 -8.23 39.22 -2.65
N ASP A 49 -8.11 40.54 -2.64
CA ASP A 49 -6.99 41.25 -3.26
C ASP A 49 -5.69 41.05 -2.45
N PRO A 50 -4.49 41.27 -3.03
CA PRO A 50 -3.22 41.14 -2.33
C PRO A 50 -3.11 41.99 -1.06
N GLY A 51 -2.41 41.48 -0.05
CA GLY A 51 -2.04 42.25 1.15
C GLY A 51 -3.09 42.30 2.27
N HIS A 52 -4.19 41.56 2.14
CA HIS A 52 -5.23 41.47 3.16
C HIS A 52 -5.09 40.22 4.05
N ASP A 53 -5.41 40.37 5.35
CA ASP A 53 -5.29 39.31 6.35
C ASP A 53 -6.59 38.48 6.46
N ALA A 54 -6.44 37.16 6.39
CA ALA A 54 -7.53 36.20 6.58
C ALA A 54 -8.18 36.28 7.97
N ASN A 55 -7.48 36.76 9.02
CA ASN A 55 -8.10 36.98 10.34
C ASN A 55 -9.24 38.01 10.27
N SER A 56 -9.13 39.01 9.39
CA SER A 56 -10.18 40.02 9.20
C SER A 56 -11.48 39.38 8.68
N ILE A 57 -11.38 38.29 7.93
CA ILE A 57 -12.53 37.52 7.44
C ILE A 57 -13.16 36.72 8.58
N LEU A 58 -12.36 36.08 9.43
CA LEU A 58 -12.85 35.35 10.61
C LEU A 58 -13.65 36.28 11.54
N ASP A 59 -13.11 37.46 11.83
CA ASP A 59 -13.77 38.43 12.73
C ASP A 59 -15.07 38.95 12.12
N ALA A 60 -15.08 39.24 10.82
CA ALA A 60 -16.29 39.64 10.11
C ALA A 60 -17.36 38.54 10.10
N ILE A 61 -16.98 37.27 9.93
CA ILE A 61 -17.90 36.13 9.99
C ILE A 61 -18.50 35.97 11.40
N LYS A 62 -17.68 36.12 12.45
CA LYS A 62 -18.16 36.07 13.85
C LYS A 62 -19.23 37.12 14.13
N ILE A 63 -19.07 38.31 13.56
CA ILE A 63 -20.05 39.40 13.66
C ILE A 63 -21.27 39.09 12.79
N LEU A 64 -21.06 38.70 11.53
CA LEU A 64 -22.13 38.51 10.55
C LEU A 64 -23.13 37.43 10.97
N PHE A 65 -22.68 36.39 11.69
CA PHE A 65 -23.49 35.24 12.09
C PHE A 65 -23.59 35.07 13.62
N SER A 66 -23.40 36.12 14.41
CA SER A 66 -23.26 36.03 15.88
C SER A 66 -24.41 35.32 16.62
N GLU A 67 -25.65 35.39 16.12
CA GLU A 67 -26.83 34.79 16.78
C GLU A 67 -26.92 33.26 16.62
N GLU A 68 -26.42 32.77 15.49
CA GLU A 68 -26.50 31.37 15.05
C GLU A 68 -25.16 30.64 15.10
N LEU A 69 -24.05 31.37 15.21
CA LEU A 69 -22.70 30.83 15.28
C LEU A 69 -22.45 30.13 16.61
N VAL A 70 -22.11 28.85 16.54
CA VAL A 70 -21.63 28.08 17.68
C VAL A 70 -20.12 28.28 17.83
N MET A 71 -19.38 28.13 16.73
CA MET A 71 -17.94 28.37 16.70
C MET A 71 -17.44 28.63 15.28
N ALA A 72 -16.38 29.43 15.16
CA ALA A 72 -15.60 29.60 13.94
C ALA A 72 -14.11 29.64 14.29
N LEU A 73 -13.30 28.96 13.48
CA LEU A 73 -11.84 28.93 13.61
C LEU A 73 -11.20 29.17 12.24
N LEU A 74 -10.16 30.01 12.20
CA LEU A 74 -9.27 30.12 11.05
C LEU A 74 -8.22 29.02 11.14
N VAL A 75 -8.20 28.16 10.13
CA VAL A 75 -7.32 27.00 10.03
C VAL A 75 -6.40 27.19 8.83
N PRO A 76 -5.07 27.12 8.97
CA PRO A 76 -4.18 27.04 7.81
C PRO A 76 -4.50 25.78 7.01
N SER A 77 -4.90 25.93 5.74
CA SER A 77 -5.31 24.80 4.89
C SER A 77 -4.17 24.36 3.96
N SER A 78 -3.37 25.31 3.48
CA SER A 78 -2.14 25.08 2.73
C SER A 78 -1.15 26.24 2.94
N SER A 79 0.02 26.20 2.29
CA SER A 79 0.99 27.30 2.28
C SER A 79 0.43 28.59 1.67
N THR A 80 -0.69 28.53 0.96
CA THR A 80 -1.24 29.65 0.15
C THR A 80 -2.73 29.88 0.35
N CYS A 81 -3.42 29.04 1.13
CA CYS A 81 -4.85 29.13 1.40
C CYS A 81 -5.13 28.92 2.90
N SER A 82 -5.94 29.81 3.48
CA SER A 82 -6.49 29.63 4.82
C SER A 82 -7.96 29.23 4.71
N MET A 83 -8.51 28.57 5.73
CA MET A 83 -9.91 28.18 5.74
C MET A 83 -10.56 28.64 7.04
N VAL A 84 -11.67 29.35 6.95
CA VAL A 84 -12.56 29.54 8.11
C VAL A 84 -13.52 28.35 8.16
N SER A 85 -13.33 27.46 9.13
CA SER A 85 -14.29 26.39 9.42
C SER A 85 -15.26 26.88 10.48
N MET A 86 -16.56 26.84 10.19
CA MET A 86 -17.60 27.32 11.08
C MET A 86 -18.74 26.32 11.25
N HIS A 87 -19.33 26.37 12.44
CA HIS A 87 -20.50 25.58 12.82
C HIS A 87 -21.59 26.53 13.28
N LEU A 88 -22.72 26.52 12.57
CA LEU A 88 -23.93 27.24 12.96
C LEU A 88 -24.95 26.26 13.54
N LYS A 89 -25.87 26.75 14.37
CA LYS A 89 -27.00 25.95 14.89
C LYS A 89 -27.81 25.39 13.71
N ASP A 90 -28.12 24.09 13.77
CA ASP A 90 -29.00 23.39 12.82
C ASP A 90 -28.56 23.48 11.33
N MET A 91 -27.26 23.69 11.10
CA MET A 91 -26.64 23.77 9.77
C MET A 91 -25.51 22.73 9.61
N PRO A 92 -25.25 22.27 8.38
CA PRO A 92 -24.07 21.44 8.08
C PRO A 92 -22.79 22.22 8.36
N ARG A 93 -21.65 21.53 8.44
CA ARG A 93 -20.34 22.20 8.60
C ARG A 93 -20.11 23.13 7.40
N ILE A 94 -19.65 24.34 7.65
CA ILE A 94 -19.42 25.33 6.61
C ILE A 94 -17.93 25.65 6.57
N ASN A 95 -17.32 25.59 5.38
CA ASN A 95 -15.94 25.98 5.17
C ASN A 95 -15.89 27.15 4.17
N VAL A 96 -15.19 28.22 4.54
CA VAL A 96 -14.88 29.34 3.65
C VAL A 96 -13.37 29.34 3.43
N TYR A 97 -12.94 28.84 2.27
CA TYR A 97 -11.56 28.91 1.81
C TYR A 97 -11.23 30.34 1.41
N ILE A 98 -10.13 30.87 1.92
CA ILE A 98 -9.67 32.23 1.71
C ILE A 98 -8.39 32.14 0.88
N ALA A 99 -8.48 32.61 -0.36
CA ALA A 99 -7.36 32.73 -1.27
C ALA A 99 -6.90 34.19 -1.36
N ASN A 100 -5.59 34.40 -1.21
CA ASN A 100 -4.88 35.64 -1.53
C ASN A 100 -4.31 35.45 -2.94
N PRO A 101 -4.45 36.39 -3.89
CA PRO A 101 -4.47 36.02 -5.29
C PRO A 101 -3.05 35.74 -5.78
N ALA A 102 -2.76 34.45 -5.95
CA ALA A 102 -1.91 33.93 -7.01
C ALA A 102 -2.86 33.36 -8.07
N GLU A 103 -2.81 33.89 -9.28
CA GLU A 103 -3.73 33.54 -10.39
C GLU A 103 -3.79 32.02 -10.63
N GLU A 104 -2.68 31.31 -10.40
CA GLU A 104 -2.58 29.84 -10.54
C GLU A 104 -3.47 29.06 -9.56
N ILE A 105 -3.68 29.53 -8.32
CA ILE A 105 -4.45 28.82 -7.29
C ILE A 105 -5.96 28.97 -7.53
N VAL A 106 -6.38 30.17 -7.95
CA VAL A 106 -7.78 30.43 -8.27
C VAL A 106 -8.18 29.59 -9.48
N ALA A 107 -7.30 29.46 -10.49
CA ALA A 107 -7.51 28.57 -11.62
C ALA A 107 -7.64 27.09 -11.19
N GLU A 108 -6.78 26.61 -10.29
CA GLU A 108 -6.85 25.23 -9.78
C GLU A 108 -8.16 24.96 -9.03
N PHE A 109 -8.61 25.86 -8.16
CA PHE A 109 -9.88 25.71 -7.44
C PHE A 109 -11.11 25.81 -8.35
N LEU A 110 -11.09 26.70 -9.35
CA LEU A 110 -12.18 26.88 -10.32
C LEU A 110 -12.24 25.73 -11.35
N GLN A 111 -11.12 25.08 -11.65
CA GLN A 111 -11.07 23.91 -12.52
C GLN A 111 -11.42 22.60 -11.79
N ALA A 112 -11.12 22.51 -10.48
CA ALA A 112 -11.22 21.26 -9.73
C ALA A 112 -12.59 20.97 -9.10
N LYS A 113 -13.53 21.93 -9.03
CA LYS A 113 -14.84 21.67 -8.41
C LYS A 113 -15.95 22.28 -9.26
N ASN A 114 -17.15 21.67 -9.25
CA ASN A 114 -18.35 22.27 -9.82
C ASN A 114 -18.68 23.56 -9.05
N THR A 115 -18.07 24.69 -9.44
CA THR A 115 -18.21 25.97 -8.74
C THR A 115 -19.29 26.83 -9.38
N SER A 116 -20.17 27.39 -8.54
CA SER A 116 -21.15 28.40 -8.95
C SER A 116 -20.69 29.77 -8.48
N VAL A 117 -20.68 30.76 -9.37
CA VAL A 117 -20.29 32.14 -9.04
C VAL A 117 -21.42 32.80 -8.25
N LEU A 118 -21.14 33.23 -7.02
CA LEU A 118 -22.09 34.03 -6.23
C LEU A 118 -21.93 35.53 -6.55
N PHE A 119 -20.67 36.00 -6.65
CA PHE A 119 -20.32 37.27 -7.27
C PHE A 119 -18.84 37.35 -7.63
N GLN A 120 -18.51 38.26 -8.54
CA GLN A 120 -17.13 38.58 -8.95
C GLN A 120 -17.05 40.04 -9.39
N ARG A 121 -15.93 40.72 -9.13
CA ARG A 121 -15.68 42.10 -9.58
C ARG A 121 -14.99 42.12 -10.95
N SER A 122 -15.36 43.07 -11.81
CA SER A 122 -14.95 43.14 -13.23
C SER A 122 -13.45 43.17 -13.49
N LYS A 123 -12.64 43.69 -12.54
CA LYS A 123 -11.16 43.69 -12.64
C LYS A 123 -10.54 42.29 -12.70
N HIS A 124 -11.34 41.25 -12.45
CA HIS A 124 -10.90 39.87 -12.31
C HIS A 124 -11.64 38.92 -13.28
N GLU A 125 -12.40 39.43 -14.27
CA GLU A 125 -13.13 38.61 -15.26
C GLU A 125 -12.21 37.68 -16.08
N SER A 126 -10.94 38.06 -16.28
CA SER A 126 -9.93 37.27 -17.00
C SER A 126 -9.54 35.95 -16.33
N LEU A 127 -9.89 35.73 -15.05
CA LEU A 127 -9.55 34.51 -14.31
C LEU A 127 -10.28 33.25 -14.84
N GLN A 128 -11.37 33.42 -15.61
CA GLN A 128 -12.05 32.29 -16.28
C GLN A 128 -11.52 32.02 -17.70
N ASP A 129 -11.03 33.05 -18.41
CA ASP A 129 -10.61 32.93 -19.82
C ASP A 129 -9.23 32.28 -19.98
N THR A 130 -8.33 32.46 -19.01
CA THR A 130 -7.03 31.76 -18.96
C THR A 130 -7.17 30.24 -18.76
N ALA A 131 -8.34 29.76 -18.34
CA ALA A 131 -8.62 28.33 -18.17
C ALA A 131 -9.17 27.63 -19.44
N ARG A 132 -9.50 28.37 -20.52
CA ARG A 132 -10.32 27.83 -21.64
C ARG A 132 -9.71 27.88 -23.03
N THR A 133 -8.48 28.36 -23.23
CA THR A 133 -7.88 28.43 -24.58
C THR A 133 -6.55 27.66 -24.67
N PRO A 134 -6.52 26.46 -25.27
CA PRO A 134 -5.29 25.83 -25.71
C PRO A 134 -4.85 26.48 -27.02
N ASP A 135 -3.77 27.26 -26.97
CA ASP A 135 -3.16 27.87 -28.16
C ASP A 135 -2.66 26.81 -29.15
N LYS A 136 -3.14 26.92 -30.40
CA LYS A 136 -2.86 26.03 -31.53
C LYS A 136 -1.59 26.47 -32.24
N ARG A 137 -0.43 26.25 -31.61
CA ARG A 137 0.91 26.21 -32.24
C ARG A 137 1.89 25.76 -31.17
N ARG A 138 2.22 24.46 -31.10
CA ARG A 138 3.21 23.96 -30.12
C ARG A 138 4.37 23.25 -30.78
N SER A 139 5.56 23.72 -30.42
CA SER A 139 6.87 23.17 -30.68
C SER A 139 7.04 21.77 -30.08
N LYS A 140 8.11 21.07 -30.48
CA LYS A 140 8.42 19.66 -30.19
C LYS A 140 8.44 19.24 -28.71
N ASP A 141 8.47 20.16 -27.75
CA ASP A 141 8.33 19.86 -26.31
C ASP A 141 7.01 20.41 -25.77
N SER A 142 5.97 19.58 -25.68
CA SER A 142 4.69 19.99 -25.08
C SER A 142 4.76 19.90 -23.55
N PRO A 143 4.34 20.93 -22.79
CA PRO A 143 4.26 20.89 -21.33
C PRO A 143 3.50 19.67 -20.77
N ILE A 144 2.56 19.12 -21.54
CA ILE A 144 1.80 17.92 -21.17
C ILE A 144 2.65 16.65 -21.22
N ALA A 145 3.56 16.52 -22.19
CA ALA A 145 4.43 15.35 -22.33
C ALA A 145 5.43 15.29 -21.17
N ALA A 146 5.99 16.43 -20.79
CA ALA A 146 6.85 16.54 -19.60
C ALA A 146 6.10 16.21 -18.29
N PHE A 147 4.83 16.64 -18.19
CA PHE A 147 3.98 16.30 -17.04
C PHE A 147 3.70 14.80 -16.96
N ILE A 148 3.30 14.18 -18.08
CA ILE A 148 3.05 12.74 -18.20
C ILE A 148 4.31 11.97 -17.79
N LYS A 149 5.47 12.33 -18.34
CA LYS A 149 6.76 11.69 -18.03
C LYS A 149 7.06 11.66 -16.54
N ARG A 150 6.89 12.79 -15.86
CA ARG A 150 7.08 12.91 -14.41
C ARG A 150 6.07 12.05 -13.64
N ARG A 151 4.81 12.02 -14.09
CA ARG A 151 3.76 11.21 -13.45
C ARG A 151 4.02 9.72 -13.59
N VAL A 152 4.38 9.24 -14.78
CA VAL A 152 4.77 7.85 -15.03
C VAL A 152 5.99 7.47 -14.19
N SER A 153 7.01 8.32 -14.11
CA SER A 153 8.18 8.08 -13.23
C SER A 153 7.79 7.92 -11.76
N SER A 154 6.89 8.76 -11.28
CA SER A 154 6.36 8.73 -9.92
C SER A 154 5.54 7.46 -9.64
N ILE A 155 4.74 7.03 -10.60
CA ILE A 155 3.97 5.77 -10.55
C ILE A 155 4.92 4.57 -10.44
N LEU A 156 5.96 4.50 -11.27
CA LEU A 156 6.95 3.41 -11.24
C LEU A 156 7.66 3.32 -9.89
N HIS A 157 8.07 4.47 -9.34
CA HIS A 157 8.70 4.51 -8.02
C HIS A 157 7.76 4.02 -6.91
N LYS A 158 6.49 4.46 -6.92
CA LYS A 158 5.49 4.01 -5.94
C LYS A 158 5.16 2.52 -6.10
N PHE A 159 5.13 2.01 -7.33
CA PHE A 159 4.91 0.59 -7.58
C PHE A 159 6.00 -0.27 -6.93
N GLU A 160 7.27 0.12 -7.08
CA GLU A 160 8.39 -0.55 -6.40
C GLU A 160 8.31 -0.41 -4.88
N LEU A 161 8.06 0.78 -4.35
CA LEU A 161 7.92 0.99 -2.91
C LEU A 161 6.75 0.18 -2.32
N ALA A 162 5.63 0.07 -3.02
CA ALA A 162 4.52 -0.77 -2.62
C ALA A 162 4.92 -2.26 -2.62
N ALA A 163 5.66 -2.73 -3.64
CA ALA A 163 6.17 -4.09 -3.67
C ALA A 163 7.13 -4.36 -2.48
N VAL A 164 8.01 -3.42 -2.15
CA VAL A 164 8.91 -3.50 -0.98
C VAL A 164 8.13 -3.52 0.34
N ALA A 165 7.16 -2.62 0.52
CA ALA A 165 6.35 -2.56 1.74
C ALA A 165 5.55 -3.86 1.92
N HIS A 166 4.93 -4.36 0.85
CA HIS A 166 4.27 -5.66 0.86
C HIS A 166 5.26 -6.79 1.18
N HIS A 167 6.47 -6.77 0.60
CA HIS A 167 7.54 -7.71 0.90
C HIS A 167 7.96 -7.71 2.38
N GLN A 168 7.80 -6.58 3.07
CA GLN A 168 8.09 -6.44 4.51
C GLN A 168 6.87 -6.74 5.40
N SER A 169 5.73 -7.16 4.84
CA SER A 169 4.44 -7.21 5.56
C SER A 169 4.04 -5.88 6.15
N ASP A 170 4.58 -4.79 5.60
CA ASP A 170 4.12 -3.46 5.91
C ASP A 170 2.84 -3.18 5.17
N TYR A 171 1.73 -3.76 5.67
CA TYR A 171 0.42 -3.58 5.05
C TYR A 171 0.00 -2.12 5.14
N LEU A 172 0.24 -1.45 6.27
CA LEU A 172 -0.08 -0.03 6.41
C LEU A 172 0.73 0.83 5.45
N GLY A 173 2.04 0.60 5.36
CA GLY A 173 2.93 1.24 4.39
C GLY A 173 2.51 0.95 2.96
N PHE A 174 2.24 -0.31 2.64
CA PHE A 174 1.71 -0.73 1.34
C PHE A 174 0.48 0.08 0.98
N TYR A 175 -0.55 0.14 1.82
CA TYR A 175 -1.77 0.89 1.52
C TYR A 175 -1.53 2.41 1.45
N SER A 176 -0.61 2.94 2.27
CA SER A 176 -0.23 4.36 2.23
C SER A 176 0.45 4.78 0.93
N ILE A 177 1.05 3.82 0.20
CA ILE A 177 1.73 4.03 -1.09
C ILE A 177 0.80 3.63 -2.26
N HIS A 178 0.09 2.52 -2.12
CA HIS A 178 -0.82 1.95 -3.11
C HIS A 178 -1.99 2.89 -3.41
N TYR A 179 -2.57 3.53 -2.39
CA TYR A 179 -3.66 4.47 -2.65
C TYR A 179 -3.21 5.68 -3.49
N PRO A 180 -2.12 6.40 -3.16
CA PRO A 180 -1.55 7.42 -4.04
C PRO A 180 -1.13 6.91 -5.42
N LEU A 181 -0.61 5.68 -5.53
CA LEU A 181 -0.30 5.03 -6.81
C LEU A 181 -1.55 4.99 -7.71
N LEU A 182 -2.66 4.46 -7.20
CA LEU A 182 -3.93 4.39 -7.93
C LEU A 182 -4.45 5.78 -8.33
N VAL A 183 -4.41 6.75 -7.41
CA VAL A 183 -4.85 8.14 -7.69
C VAL A 183 -4.04 8.75 -8.83
N GLU A 184 -2.72 8.57 -8.84
CA GLU A 184 -1.87 9.07 -9.92
C GLU A 184 -2.17 8.41 -11.26
N THR A 185 -2.43 7.11 -11.27
CA THR A 185 -2.79 6.36 -12.48
C THR A 185 -4.18 6.75 -13.01
N ILE A 186 -5.15 7.02 -12.12
CA ILE A 186 -6.47 7.55 -12.53
C ILE A 186 -6.33 8.93 -13.19
N HIS A 187 -5.51 9.83 -12.64
CA HIS A 187 -5.24 11.13 -13.28
C HIS A 187 -4.60 10.96 -14.67
N LEU A 188 -3.71 9.98 -14.82
CA LEU A 188 -3.07 9.65 -16.09
C LEU A 188 -4.10 9.22 -17.14
N GLN A 189 -5.03 8.34 -16.76
CA GLN A 189 -6.16 7.95 -17.62
C GLN A 189 -7.05 9.14 -17.99
N GLY A 190 -7.33 10.04 -17.03
CA GLY A 190 -8.07 11.27 -17.31
C GLY A 190 -7.44 12.13 -18.42
N ILE A 191 -6.11 12.25 -18.43
CA ILE A 191 -5.37 12.97 -19.48
C ILE A 191 -5.51 12.28 -20.85
N LEU A 192 -5.45 10.95 -20.88
CA LEU A 192 -5.69 10.16 -22.09
C LEU A 192 -7.11 10.36 -22.63
N GLU A 193 -8.10 10.45 -21.76
CA GLU A 193 -9.50 10.63 -22.14
C GLU A 193 -9.89 12.10 -22.38
N GLY A 194 -8.99 13.06 -22.09
CA GLY A 194 -9.28 14.49 -22.17
C GLY A 194 -10.27 14.98 -21.12
N LYS A 195 -10.37 14.26 -19.99
CA LYS A 195 -11.28 14.57 -18.88
C LYS A 195 -10.53 15.30 -17.76
N ALA A 196 -11.14 16.34 -17.21
CA ALA A 196 -10.64 16.99 -16.02
C ALA A 196 -10.94 16.10 -14.80
N VAL A 197 -9.88 15.50 -14.23
CA VAL A 197 -9.97 14.69 -13.03
C VAL A 197 -9.45 15.51 -11.86
N ALA A 198 -10.36 15.95 -11.00
CA ALA A 198 -10.02 16.72 -9.83
C ALA A 198 -9.67 15.80 -8.65
N ASN A 199 -8.73 16.24 -7.81
CA ASN A 199 -8.47 15.59 -6.53
C ASN A 199 -9.77 15.51 -5.70
N GLY A 200 -10.04 14.34 -5.13
CA GLY A 200 -11.26 14.09 -4.39
C GLY A 200 -11.28 12.70 -3.77
N SER A 201 -12.43 12.26 -3.29
CA SER A 201 -12.57 10.88 -2.83
C SER A 201 -12.38 9.90 -4.00
N MET A 202 -11.94 8.68 -3.72
CA MET A 202 -11.75 7.64 -4.73
C MET A 202 -13.00 7.46 -5.62
N LYS A 203 -14.20 7.53 -5.03
CA LYS A 203 -15.46 7.49 -5.79
C LYS A 203 -15.57 8.61 -6.84
N HIS A 204 -15.15 9.83 -6.53
CA HIS A 204 -15.17 10.93 -7.50
C HIS A 204 -14.14 10.74 -8.61
N LEU A 205 -12.94 10.27 -8.25
CA LEU A 205 -11.88 9.98 -9.21
C LEU A 205 -12.33 8.89 -10.20
N LEU A 206 -12.87 7.79 -9.68
CA LEU A 206 -13.38 6.68 -10.48
C LEU A 206 -14.54 7.11 -11.39
N ASN A 207 -15.51 7.89 -10.88
CA ASN A 207 -16.60 8.42 -11.69
C ASN A 207 -16.16 9.30 -12.86
N ALA A 208 -14.98 9.94 -12.76
CA ALA A 208 -14.48 10.78 -13.82
C ALA A 208 -14.03 9.94 -15.03
N VAL A 209 -13.38 8.80 -14.81
CA VAL A 209 -12.73 8.02 -15.88
C VAL A 209 -13.42 6.70 -16.21
N MET A 210 -14.13 6.09 -15.27
CA MET A 210 -14.69 4.73 -15.39
C MET A 210 -16.22 4.70 -15.36
N ASN A 211 -16.81 3.78 -16.12
CA ASN A 211 -18.24 3.45 -16.05
C ASN A 211 -18.56 2.55 -14.83
N GLU A 212 -19.84 2.43 -14.46
CA GLU A 212 -20.25 1.70 -13.24
C GLU A 212 -19.71 0.24 -13.18
N PRO A 213 -19.79 -0.58 -14.24
CA PRO A 213 -19.14 -1.90 -14.26
C PRO A 213 -17.63 -1.89 -14.00
N GLU A 214 -16.89 -0.98 -14.64
CA GLU A 214 -15.44 -0.82 -14.44
C GLU A 214 -15.13 -0.42 -13.00
N GLN A 215 -15.93 0.47 -12.41
CA GLN A 215 -15.76 0.89 -11.01
C GLN A 215 -15.95 -0.27 -10.05
N GLN A 216 -16.96 -1.13 -10.29
CA GLN A 216 -17.19 -2.32 -9.46
C GLN A 216 -16.02 -3.29 -9.57
N TYR A 217 -15.51 -3.51 -10.79
CA TYR A 217 -14.33 -4.34 -11.03
C TYR A 217 -13.09 -3.75 -10.32
N PHE A 218 -12.80 -2.47 -10.55
CA PHE A 218 -11.68 -1.76 -9.94
C PHE A 218 -11.75 -1.82 -8.42
N THR A 219 -12.92 -1.54 -7.85
CA THR A 219 -13.11 -1.57 -6.39
C THR A 219 -12.83 -2.98 -5.87
N LYS A 220 -13.44 -4.01 -6.46
CA LYS A 220 -13.25 -5.40 -6.05
C LYS A 220 -11.78 -5.86 -6.11
N HIS A 221 -11.03 -5.45 -7.14
CA HIS A 221 -9.71 -6.01 -7.43
C HIS A 221 -8.52 -5.15 -7.00
N LEU A 222 -8.70 -3.83 -6.84
CA LEU A 222 -7.63 -2.90 -6.50
C LEU A 222 -7.83 -2.15 -5.17
N LEU A 223 -9.06 -2.10 -4.63
CA LEU A 223 -9.38 -1.42 -3.37
C LEU A 223 -9.83 -2.36 -2.25
N ASP A 224 -10.75 -3.27 -2.57
CA ASP A 224 -11.45 -4.17 -1.64
C ASP A 224 -10.92 -5.59 -1.68
N ALA A 225 -9.98 -5.91 -2.59
CA ALA A 225 -9.26 -7.17 -2.56
C ALA A 225 -8.69 -7.30 -1.15
N GLY A 226 -9.31 -8.17 -0.35
CA GLY A 226 -9.05 -8.26 1.07
C GLY A 226 -7.55 -8.41 1.31
N PHE A 227 -7.11 -8.17 2.54
CA PHE A 227 -5.72 -8.24 3.02
C PHE A 227 -4.87 -9.46 2.55
N GLY A 228 -5.45 -10.43 1.84
CA GLY A 228 -4.89 -11.73 1.46
C GLY A 228 -4.07 -11.81 0.17
N ASP A 229 -4.17 -10.94 -0.83
CA ASP A 229 -3.27 -11.08 -1.99
C ASP A 229 -2.88 -9.77 -2.71
N ALA A 230 -1.91 -9.06 -2.14
CA ALA A 230 -1.35 -7.89 -2.81
C ALA A 230 -0.56 -8.25 -4.09
N ASN A 231 -0.30 -9.53 -4.39
CA ASN A 231 0.25 -9.90 -5.68
C ASN A 231 -0.83 -9.85 -6.77
N GLU A 232 -2.04 -10.35 -6.49
CA GLU A 232 -3.18 -10.19 -7.40
C GLU A 232 -3.45 -8.70 -7.68
N ILE A 233 -3.47 -7.88 -6.62
CA ILE A 233 -3.62 -6.42 -6.76
C ILE A 233 -2.55 -5.84 -7.69
N ARG A 234 -1.28 -6.26 -7.55
CA ARG A 234 -0.19 -5.77 -8.42
C ARG A 234 -0.35 -6.26 -9.86
N GLN A 235 -0.75 -7.50 -10.08
CA GLN A 235 -1.02 -8.02 -11.42
C GLN A 235 -2.12 -7.22 -12.11
N TYR A 236 -3.26 -7.02 -11.44
CA TYR A 236 -4.36 -6.20 -11.98
C TYR A 236 -3.92 -4.76 -12.27
N PHE A 237 -3.10 -4.18 -11.39
CA PHE A 237 -2.53 -2.86 -11.62
C PHE A 237 -1.62 -2.83 -12.84
N MET A 238 -0.73 -3.82 -13.00
CA MET A 238 0.18 -3.91 -14.14
C MET A 238 -0.58 -4.03 -15.45
N ASP A 239 -1.57 -4.93 -15.54
CA ASP A 239 -2.39 -5.12 -16.73
C ASP A 239 -3.05 -3.80 -17.18
N TRP A 240 -3.60 -3.05 -16.23
CA TRP A 240 -4.19 -1.73 -16.48
C TRP A 240 -3.12 -0.69 -16.87
N PHE A 241 -2.03 -0.62 -16.12
CA PHE A 241 -0.99 0.39 -16.33
C PHE A 241 -0.23 0.19 -17.65
N PHE A 242 -0.03 -1.05 -18.09
CA PHE A 242 0.60 -1.40 -19.37
C PHE A 242 -0.23 -0.89 -20.54
N SER A 243 -1.55 -1.10 -20.52
CA SER A 243 -2.45 -0.51 -21.51
C SER A 243 -2.35 1.02 -21.54
N LEU A 244 -2.27 1.68 -20.39
CA LEU A 244 -2.16 3.14 -20.34
C LEU A 244 -0.84 3.67 -20.91
N VAL A 245 0.30 3.01 -20.66
CA VAL A 245 1.58 3.48 -21.20
C VAL A 245 1.68 3.29 -22.71
N GLU A 246 1.06 2.23 -23.25
CA GLU A 246 0.91 2.04 -24.70
C GLU A 246 0.07 3.18 -25.31
N ASP A 247 -1.11 3.45 -24.76
CA ASP A 247 -1.97 4.54 -25.22
C ASP A 247 -1.30 5.92 -25.14
N ILE A 248 -0.47 6.14 -24.10
CA ILE A 248 0.32 7.38 -23.96
C ILE A 248 1.35 7.50 -25.06
N GLN A 249 2.08 6.42 -25.35
CA GLN A 249 3.07 6.42 -26.41
C GLN A 249 2.42 6.75 -27.74
N ASP A 250 1.28 6.12 -28.04
CA ASP A 250 0.55 6.31 -29.29
C ASP A 250 0.01 7.74 -29.43
N LYS A 251 -0.50 8.32 -28.34
CA LYS A 251 -1.13 9.65 -28.36
C LYS A 251 -0.15 10.81 -28.23
N PHE A 252 0.88 10.67 -27.41
CA PHE A 252 1.77 11.77 -27.01
C PHE A 252 3.24 11.56 -27.45
N GLY A 253 3.58 10.40 -28.01
CA GLY A 253 4.91 10.06 -28.48
C GLY A 253 5.82 9.50 -27.38
N THR A 254 6.92 8.88 -27.81
CA THR A 254 7.91 8.21 -26.93
C THR A 254 8.53 9.14 -25.89
N ASP A 255 8.70 10.43 -26.22
CA ASP A 255 9.33 11.40 -25.32
C ASP A 255 8.46 11.75 -24.10
N ALA A 256 7.15 11.45 -24.16
CA ALA A 256 6.23 11.60 -23.04
C ALA A 256 6.43 10.53 -21.95
N LEU A 257 7.19 9.48 -22.22
CA LEU A 257 7.51 8.42 -21.26
C LEU A 257 8.95 8.56 -20.70
N PRO A 258 9.22 8.05 -19.49
CA PRO A 258 10.56 8.04 -18.91
C PRO A 258 11.53 7.09 -19.61
N ALA A 259 11.00 6.03 -20.23
CA ALA A 259 11.72 4.99 -20.95
C ALA A 259 10.82 4.38 -22.04
N PRO A 260 11.36 3.60 -22.99
CA PRO A 260 10.56 2.80 -23.91
C PRO A 260 9.53 1.93 -23.17
N VAL A 261 8.35 1.72 -23.76
CA VAL A 261 7.27 0.93 -23.15
C VAL A 261 7.76 -0.45 -22.71
N GLN A 262 8.57 -1.12 -23.53
CA GLN A 262 9.09 -2.44 -23.21
C GLN A 262 9.97 -2.45 -21.95
N ASP A 263 10.77 -1.41 -21.74
CA ASP A 263 11.63 -1.30 -20.55
C ASP A 263 10.80 -1.04 -19.29
N ILE A 264 9.71 -0.27 -19.43
CA ILE A 264 8.74 -0.03 -18.35
C ILE A 264 8.03 -1.33 -17.95
N VAL A 265 7.55 -2.09 -18.94
CA VAL A 265 6.89 -3.40 -18.74
C VAL A 265 7.85 -4.35 -18.02
N HIS A 266 9.05 -4.54 -18.57
CA HIS A 266 10.06 -5.42 -17.98
C HIS A 266 10.46 -4.99 -16.56
N PHE A 267 10.55 -3.68 -16.29
CA PHE A 267 10.81 -3.19 -14.93
C PHE A 267 9.71 -3.62 -13.96
N CYS A 268 8.44 -3.39 -14.31
CA CYS A 268 7.31 -3.77 -13.46
C CYS A 268 7.22 -5.28 -13.25
N GLU A 269 7.42 -6.08 -14.30
CA GLU A 269 7.46 -7.55 -14.22
C GLU A 269 8.61 -8.03 -13.33
N HIS A 270 9.80 -7.45 -13.49
CA HIS A 270 10.95 -7.79 -12.65
C HIS A 270 10.69 -7.47 -11.18
N VAL A 271 10.21 -6.26 -10.87
CA VAL A 271 9.83 -5.86 -9.51
C VAL A 271 8.76 -6.80 -8.96
N HIS A 272 7.74 -7.10 -9.75
CA HIS A 272 6.69 -8.03 -9.36
C HIS A 272 7.27 -9.39 -8.98
N ASP A 273 8.05 -10.01 -9.87
CA ASP A 273 8.59 -11.36 -9.69
C ASP A 273 9.60 -11.46 -8.55
N VAL A 274 10.49 -10.47 -8.40
CA VAL A 274 11.48 -10.41 -7.30
C VAL A 274 10.78 -10.38 -5.94
N TYR A 275 9.67 -9.63 -5.83
CA TYR A 275 8.94 -9.50 -4.57
C TYR A 275 7.74 -10.47 -4.44
N TYR A 276 7.42 -11.27 -5.47
CA TYR A 276 6.27 -12.19 -5.52
C TYR A 276 6.43 -13.36 -4.54
N LEU A 277 7.58 -14.05 -4.60
CA LEU A 277 7.92 -15.17 -3.71
C LEU A 277 8.57 -14.69 -2.40
N ARG A 278 8.02 -13.60 -1.88
CA ARG A 278 8.44 -12.83 -0.69
C ARG A 278 9.13 -13.60 0.44
N ASN A 279 8.59 -14.75 0.86
CA ASN A 279 9.13 -15.48 1.99
C ASN A 279 10.09 -16.61 1.61
N PHE A 280 10.23 -16.94 0.33
CA PHE A 280 11.11 -17.99 -0.17
C PHE A 280 12.55 -17.48 -0.22
N ARG A 281 13.30 -17.78 0.83
CA ARG A 281 14.68 -17.29 0.99
C ARG A 281 15.55 -18.28 1.75
N PRO A 282 16.88 -18.27 1.56
CA PRO A 282 17.78 -19.07 2.37
C PRO A 282 17.70 -18.67 3.85
N VAL A 283 17.92 -19.65 4.71
CA VAL A 283 18.23 -19.46 6.14
C VAL A 283 19.63 -18.85 6.27
N GLN A 284 19.89 -18.02 7.28
CA GLN A 284 21.19 -17.35 7.40
C GLN A 284 22.34 -18.37 7.54
N GLY A 285 23.44 -18.12 6.83
CA GLY A 285 24.64 -18.95 6.90
C GLY A 285 24.65 -20.20 6.00
N THR A 286 23.60 -20.45 5.20
CA THR A 286 23.60 -21.57 4.24
C THR A 286 22.77 -21.25 3.00
N SER A 287 23.17 -21.79 1.84
CA SER A 287 22.35 -21.78 0.62
C SER A 287 21.64 -23.13 0.38
N LYS A 288 21.66 -24.03 1.36
CA LYS A 288 21.10 -25.40 1.26
C LYS A 288 19.76 -25.56 1.96
N VAL A 289 19.47 -24.66 2.90
CA VAL A 289 18.20 -24.64 3.63
C VAL A 289 17.50 -23.33 3.36
N PHE A 290 16.25 -23.44 2.92
CA PHE A 290 15.37 -22.34 2.62
C PHE A 290 14.22 -22.34 3.61
N ARG A 291 13.65 -21.15 3.81
CA ARG A 291 12.40 -20.95 4.54
C ARG A 291 11.37 -20.31 3.63
N SER A 292 10.09 -20.54 3.88
CA SER A 292 8.98 -19.87 3.17
C SER A 292 7.66 -19.87 3.94
N LEU A 293 6.67 -19.17 3.39
CA LEU A 293 5.25 -19.42 3.67
C LEU A 293 4.78 -20.69 2.95
N ALA A 294 3.56 -21.14 3.22
CA ALA A 294 3.02 -22.35 2.61
C ALA A 294 3.02 -22.27 1.06
N PRO A 295 3.66 -23.21 0.34
CA PRO A 295 3.59 -23.28 -1.12
C PRO A 295 2.17 -23.39 -1.66
N ALA A 296 1.23 -23.96 -0.89
CA ALA A 296 -0.18 -24.04 -1.21
C ALA A 296 -0.84 -22.67 -1.52
N ALA A 297 -0.29 -21.56 -1.02
CA ALA A 297 -0.77 -20.21 -1.34
C ALA A 297 -0.51 -19.80 -2.80
N TYR A 298 0.32 -20.55 -3.53
CA TYR A 298 0.71 -20.29 -4.92
C TYR A 298 0.39 -21.49 -5.82
N ALA A 299 -0.66 -22.25 -5.49
CA ALA A 299 -1.07 -23.42 -6.26
C ALA A 299 -1.31 -23.05 -7.74
N GLY A 300 -0.73 -23.84 -8.65
CA GLY A 300 -0.79 -23.61 -10.09
C GLY A 300 0.11 -22.48 -10.63
N ASP A 301 0.92 -21.81 -9.80
CA ASP A 301 1.79 -20.73 -10.27
C ASP A 301 3.11 -21.27 -10.88
N PRO A 302 3.38 -21.05 -12.18
CA PRO A 302 4.60 -21.53 -12.82
C PRO A 302 5.89 -20.88 -12.27
N ARG A 303 5.82 -19.69 -11.65
CA ARG A 303 6.97 -19.03 -11.02
C ARG A 303 7.43 -19.79 -9.78
N LEU A 304 6.50 -20.36 -9.02
CA LEU A 304 6.84 -21.21 -7.88
C LEU A 304 7.56 -22.47 -8.36
N GLU A 305 7.03 -23.14 -9.38
CA GLU A 305 7.68 -24.33 -9.94
C GLU A 305 9.11 -24.04 -10.41
N ARG A 306 9.29 -22.94 -11.15
CA ARG A 306 10.60 -22.49 -11.60
C ARG A 306 11.53 -22.21 -10.43
N TRP A 307 11.05 -21.55 -9.38
CA TRP A 307 11.86 -21.28 -8.19
C TRP A 307 12.34 -22.55 -7.50
N PHE A 308 11.49 -23.59 -7.39
CA PHE A 308 11.88 -24.88 -6.82
C PHE A 308 12.98 -25.56 -7.65
N VAL A 309 12.90 -25.48 -8.98
CA VAL A 309 13.92 -26.02 -9.90
C VAL A 309 15.23 -25.23 -9.79
N ASP A 310 15.16 -23.91 -9.90
CA ASP A 310 16.32 -23.02 -9.89
C ASP A 310 17.09 -23.09 -8.55
N ASN A 311 16.40 -23.39 -7.45
CA ASN A 311 16.98 -23.55 -6.11
C ASN A 311 17.22 -25.02 -5.70
N ASP A 312 17.08 -25.99 -6.61
CA ASP A 312 17.28 -27.42 -6.36
C ASP A 312 16.56 -27.96 -5.12
N ILE A 313 15.31 -27.53 -4.91
CA ILE A 313 14.53 -27.97 -3.74
C ILE A 313 14.07 -29.41 -3.96
N LYS A 314 14.54 -30.32 -3.10
CA LYS A 314 14.22 -31.76 -3.16
C LYS A 314 13.59 -32.31 -1.90
N THR A 315 13.54 -31.52 -0.83
CA THR A 315 12.90 -31.90 0.44
C THR A 315 12.11 -30.73 0.98
N ILE A 316 10.89 -30.99 1.41
CA ILE A 316 10.03 -30.02 2.10
C ILE A 316 9.87 -30.49 3.55
N ILE A 317 9.88 -29.56 4.49
CA ILE A 317 9.50 -29.75 5.89
C ILE A 317 8.28 -28.84 6.13
N ASP A 318 7.10 -29.44 6.19
CA ASP A 318 5.83 -28.74 6.41
C ASP A 318 5.46 -28.75 7.90
N LEU A 319 5.47 -27.58 8.52
CA LEU A 319 5.16 -27.38 9.94
C LEU A 319 3.69 -26.98 10.17
N ARG A 320 2.84 -27.01 9.14
CA ARG A 320 1.40 -26.75 9.28
C ARG A 320 0.72 -27.86 10.06
N ARG A 321 -0.31 -27.47 10.81
CA ARG A 321 -1.18 -28.41 11.51
C ARG A 321 -2.08 -29.13 10.51
N PRO A 322 -2.60 -30.32 10.86
CA PRO A 322 -3.56 -31.03 10.02
C PRO A 322 -4.78 -30.19 9.62
N ASP A 323 -5.29 -29.30 10.48
CA ASP A 323 -6.42 -28.42 10.16
C ASP A 323 -6.04 -27.29 9.18
N GLU A 324 -4.80 -26.80 9.22
CA GLU A 324 -4.29 -25.83 8.26
C GLU A 324 -4.09 -26.46 6.87
N ILE A 325 -3.55 -27.69 6.83
CA ILE A 325 -3.39 -28.47 5.59
C ILE A 325 -4.77 -28.80 4.99
N ALA A 326 -5.74 -29.18 5.81
CA ALA A 326 -7.10 -29.47 5.33
C ALA A 326 -7.80 -28.23 4.74
N LYS A 327 -7.50 -27.03 5.25
CA LYS A 327 -8.05 -25.76 4.72
C LYS A 327 -7.37 -25.31 3.44
N ALA A 328 -6.06 -25.53 3.32
CA ALA A 328 -5.25 -25.12 2.18
C ALA A 328 -4.30 -26.27 1.77
N PRO A 329 -4.81 -27.29 1.07
CA PRO A 329 -4.01 -28.46 0.70
C PRO A 329 -2.92 -28.08 -0.30
N ASP A 330 -1.83 -28.86 -0.30
CA ASP A 330 -0.76 -28.67 -1.28
C ASP A 330 -1.21 -28.98 -2.70
N ASP A 331 -0.58 -28.30 -3.65
CA ASP A 331 -0.79 -28.54 -5.07
C ASP A 331 -0.23 -29.92 -5.47
N ALA A 332 -1.14 -30.82 -5.86
CA ALA A 332 -0.80 -32.16 -6.31
C ALA A 332 0.11 -32.16 -7.55
N ALA A 333 -0.02 -31.16 -8.42
CA ALA A 333 0.83 -31.04 -9.61
C ALA A 333 2.27 -30.70 -9.21
N LEU A 334 2.46 -29.74 -8.30
CA LEU A 334 3.77 -29.42 -7.74
C LEU A 334 4.36 -30.63 -6.99
N ALA A 335 3.56 -31.29 -6.14
CA ALA A 335 4.00 -32.46 -5.39
C ALA A 335 4.50 -33.60 -6.30
N SER A 336 3.84 -33.84 -7.44
CA SER A 336 4.25 -34.86 -8.40
C SER A 336 5.59 -34.58 -9.09
N LYS A 337 6.00 -33.30 -9.19
CA LYS A 337 7.25 -32.85 -9.81
C LYS A 337 8.42 -32.84 -8.82
N LEU A 338 8.15 -32.83 -7.52
CA LEU A 338 9.15 -32.81 -6.47
C LEU A 338 9.48 -34.24 -6.01
N GLY A 339 10.67 -34.73 -6.35
CA GLY A 339 11.07 -36.14 -6.22
C GLY A 339 10.96 -36.76 -4.82
N GLN A 340 10.91 -35.95 -3.75
CA GLN A 340 10.57 -36.39 -2.38
C GLN A 340 9.91 -35.25 -1.59
N VAL A 341 8.57 -35.13 -1.67
CA VAL A 341 7.84 -34.35 -0.66
C VAL A 341 7.77 -35.19 0.61
N ILE A 342 8.65 -34.88 1.55
CA ILE A 342 8.62 -35.50 2.85
C ILE A 342 7.62 -34.70 3.70
N HIS A 343 6.36 -35.15 3.77
CA HIS A 343 5.42 -34.69 4.80
C HIS A 343 5.84 -35.28 6.15
N LEU A 344 6.96 -34.80 6.67
CA LEU A 344 7.35 -35.10 8.03
C LEU A 344 6.55 -34.16 8.91
N LEU A 345 5.58 -34.78 9.59
CA LEU A 345 4.99 -34.36 10.86
C LEU A 345 3.56 -33.81 10.74
N ASN A 346 2.58 -34.67 11.10
CA ASN A 346 1.29 -34.23 11.61
C ASN A 346 1.52 -33.56 12.98
N PHE A 347 1.95 -32.31 12.94
CA PHE A 347 2.43 -31.58 14.10
C PHE A 347 1.28 -30.81 14.76
N ASN A 348 0.98 -31.11 16.03
CA ASN A 348 0.12 -30.26 16.87
C ASN A 348 0.99 -29.26 17.64
N ALA A 349 1.46 -28.26 16.91
CA ALA A 349 2.39 -27.23 17.39
C ALA A 349 1.99 -26.51 18.66
N ASP A 350 0.69 -26.38 18.86
CA ASP A 350 0.12 -25.42 19.80
C ASP A 350 -0.47 -26.12 21.03
N GLU A 351 -0.51 -27.46 21.07
CA GLU A 351 -1.23 -28.20 22.14
C GLU A 351 -0.39 -28.54 23.37
N VAL A 352 0.91 -28.23 23.39
CA VAL A 352 1.71 -28.34 24.62
C VAL A 352 1.74 -26.99 25.35
N ALA A 353 0.63 -26.72 26.05
CA ALA A 353 0.33 -25.57 26.90
C ALA A 353 0.18 -24.22 26.17
N ALA A 354 -1.07 -23.74 26.08
CA ALA A 354 -1.48 -22.43 25.57
C ALA A 354 -0.75 -21.20 26.17
N SER A 355 0.08 -21.39 27.21
CA SER A 355 0.87 -20.33 27.85
C SER A 355 2.27 -20.14 27.25
N ASP A 356 2.81 -21.09 26.47
CA ASP A 356 4.20 -21.01 25.98
C ASP A 356 4.35 -21.61 24.57
N TYR A 357 3.97 -20.81 23.57
CA TYR A 357 4.02 -21.11 22.12
C TYR A 357 5.39 -21.67 21.67
N THR A 358 6.46 -21.25 22.35
CA THR A 358 7.82 -21.71 22.10
C THR A 358 8.01 -23.17 22.48
N LYS A 359 7.53 -23.61 23.66
CA LYS A 359 7.70 -24.98 24.15
C LYS A 359 6.97 -26.03 23.33
N GLY A 360 5.91 -25.65 22.61
CA GLY A 360 5.16 -26.56 21.74
C GLY A 360 6.02 -27.20 20.65
N LEU A 361 6.86 -26.42 19.97
CA LEU A 361 7.69 -26.91 18.86
C LEU A 361 9.06 -27.38 19.27
N ILE A 362 9.84 -26.54 19.97
CA ILE A 362 11.19 -26.95 20.39
C ILE A 362 11.16 -27.84 21.66
N GLY A 363 9.98 -28.17 22.19
CA GLY A 363 9.81 -29.23 23.18
C GLY A 363 9.61 -30.61 22.56
N CYS A 364 9.19 -30.68 21.30
CA CYS A 364 8.95 -31.90 20.53
C CYS A 364 10.26 -32.45 19.96
N LYS A 365 11.02 -33.12 20.83
CA LYS A 365 12.39 -33.55 20.57
C LYS A 365 12.54 -34.55 19.42
N ASP A 366 11.61 -35.51 19.32
CA ASP A 366 11.67 -36.52 18.26
C ASP A 366 11.40 -35.93 16.88
N GLU A 367 10.50 -34.96 16.82
CA GLU A 367 10.15 -34.20 15.63
C GLU A 367 11.31 -33.33 15.18
N VAL A 368 11.96 -32.64 16.13
CA VAL A 368 13.17 -31.88 15.86
C VAL A 368 14.28 -32.78 15.31
N ARG A 369 14.48 -33.96 15.88
CA ARG A 369 15.44 -34.94 15.33
C ARG A 369 15.09 -35.34 13.89
N GLN A 370 13.85 -35.70 13.63
CA GLN A 370 13.39 -36.10 12.29
C GLN A 370 13.62 -35.00 11.24
N MET A 371 13.35 -33.74 11.58
CA MET A 371 13.60 -32.61 10.68
C MET A 371 15.09 -32.46 10.33
N PHE A 372 15.97 -32.58 11.32
CA PHE A 372 17.42 -32.46 11.11
C PHE A 372 17.99 -33.68 10.35
N GLU A 373 17.46 -34.87 10.58
CA GLU A 373 17.77 -36.07 9.79
C GLU A 373 17.30 -35.92 8.33
N ALA A 374 16.13 -35.32 8.08
CA ALA A 374 15.65 -35.04 6.73
C ALA A 374 16.57 -34.06 5.99
N MET A 375 17.00 -32.97 6.64
CA MET A 375 17.98 -32.03 6.06
C MET A 375 19.31 -32.73 5.74
N LEU A 376 19.80 -33.58 6.64
CA LEU A 376 21.03 -34.33 6.44
C LEU A 376 20.94 -35.30 5.26
N ASN A 377 19.81 -35.99 5.11
CA ASN A 377 19.61 -37.02 4.09
C ASN A 377 19.01 -36.50 2.78
N SER A 378 18.62 -35.21 2.71
CA SER A 378 18.04 -34.61 1.51
C SER A 378 18.96 -34.77 0.28
N PRO A 379 18.45 -35.22 -0.87
CA PRO A 379 19.25 -35.35 -2.10
C PRO A 379 19.54 -34.00 -2.78
N GLY A 380 18.95 -32.91 -2.31
CA GLY A 380 19.20 -31.54 -2.77
C GLY A 380 19.01 -30.54 -1.62
N ASN A 381 18.45 -29.37 -1.93
CA ASN A 381 18.16 -28.34 -0.93
C ASN A 381 16.82 -28.61 -0.23
N THR A 382 16.71 -28.13 1.02
CA THR A 382 15.53 -28.32 1.88
C THR A 382 14.75 -27.02 2.05
N LEU A 383 13.43 -27.05 1.91
CA LEU A 383 12.53 -25.94 2.21
C LEU A 383 11.76 -26.19 3.51
N ILE A 384 11.78 -25.25 4.45
CA ILE A 384 11.01 -25.28 5.69
C ILE A 384 9.89 -24.27 5.61
N HIS A 385 8.64 -24.67 5.85
CA HIS A 385 7.52 -23.72 5.88
C HIS A 385 6.50 -24.05 6.98
N CYS A 386 5.61 -23.10 7.22
CA CYS A 386 4.37 -23.31 7.97
C CYS A 386 3.24 -22.61 7.20
N GLY A 387 2.17 -22.14 7.85
CA GLY A 387 1.16 -21.32 7.17
C GLY A 387 1.77 -20.01 6.63
N ALA A 388 2.19 -19.13 7.54
CA ALA A 388 2.72 -17.81 7.19
C ALA A 388 4.25 -17.77 6.98
N GLY A 389 4.98 -18.83 7.32
CA GLY A 389 6.44 -18.87 7.23
C GLY A 389 7.21 -18.05 8.28
N LYS A 390 6.51 -17.63 9.34
CA LYS A 390 7.04 -16.71 10.37
C LYS A 390 7.51 -17.45 11.61
N ASP A 391 6.59 -17.88 12.48
CA ASP A 391 6.94 -18.35 13.82
C ASP A 391 7.54 -19.75 13.86
N ARG A 392 6.77 -20.80 13.53
CA ARG A 392 7.24 -22.20 13.51
C ARG A 392 8.46 -22.37 12.62
N THR A 393 8.39 -21.83 11.40
CA THR A 393 9.52 -21.78 10.47
C THR A 393 10.72 -21.04 11.06
N GLY A 394 10.48 -19.90 11.72
CA GLY A 394 11.52 -19.08 12.34
C GLY A 394 12.24 -19.80 13.47
N MET A 395 11.52 -20.56 14.31
CA MET A 395 12.12 -21.34 15.39
C MET A 395 13.05 -22.44 14.85
N ILE A 396 12.63 -23.18 13.82
CA ILE A 396 13.49 -24.20 13.21
C ILE A 396 14.65 -23.56 12.44
N SER A 397 14.41 -22.45 11.75
CA SER A 397 15.48 -21.66 11.10
C SER A 397 16.54 -21.25 12.11
N ALA A 398 16.14 -20.74 13.28
CA ALA A 398 17.08 -20.34 14.32
C ALA A 398 17.90 -21.51 14.88
N LEU A 399 17.34 -22.72 14.97
CA LEU A 399 18.14 -23.91 15.36
C LEU A 399 19.23 -24.22 14.31
N VAL A 400 18.91 -24.08 13.02
CA VAL A 400 19.89 -24.26 11.93
C VAL A 400 20.95 -23.15 11.99
N GLU A 401 20.54 -21.90 12.13
CA GLU A 401 21.43 -20.73 12.20
C GLU A 401 22.38 -20.80 13.40
N LEU A 402 21.87 -21.17 14.58
CA LEU A 402 22.70 -21.41 15.77
C LEU A 402 23.69 -22.56 15.54
N LEU A 403 23.27 -23.65 14.91
CA LEU A 403 24.15 -24.79 14.63
C LEU A 403 25.28 -24.42 13.65
N LEU A 404 25.03 -23.48 12.75
CA LEU A 404 26.02 -22.90 11.83
C LEU A 404 26.85 -21.77 12.46
N GLY A 405 26.60 -21.41 13.72
CA GLY A 405 27.35 -20.38 14.44
C GLY A 405 26.97 -18.96 14.06
N VAL A 406 25.78 -18.73 13.50
CA VAL A 406 25.26 -17.38 13.25
C VAL A 406 25.01 -16.67 14.59
N PRO A 407 25.49 -15.42 14.78
CA PRO A 407 25.25 -14.66 16.01
C PRO A 407 23.76 -14.44 16.30
N GLU A 408 23.36 -14.51 17.58
CA GLU A 408 21.96 -14.38 18.01
C GLU A 408 21.32 -13.08 17.52
N GLU A 409 22.06 -11.95 17.50
CA GLU A 409 21.53 -10.67 17.03
C GLU A 409 21.14 -10.72 15.54
N LYS A 410 21.90 -11.48 14.74
CA LYS A 410 21.59 -11.69 13.32
C LYS A 410 20.40 -12.64 13.14
N ILE A 411 20.26 -13.64 14.00
CA ILE A 411 19.11 -14.55 14.02
C ILE A 411 17.83 -13.77 14.32
N VAL A 412 17.85 -12.93 15.36
CA VAL A 412 16.71 -12.07 15.72
C VAL A 412 16.38 -11.13 14.57
N ALA A 413 17.37 -10.44 13.98
CA ALA A 413 17.14 -9.56 12.84
C ALA A 413 16.53 -10.31 11.63
N ALA A 414 17.05 -11.49 11.30
CA ALA A 414 16.54 -12.31 10.19
C ALA A 414 15.12 -12.85 10.45
N TYR A 415 14.78 -13.15 11.71
CA TYR A 415 13.43 -13.51 12.12
C TYR A 415 12.46 -12.32 11.96
N LEU A 416 12.85 -11.11 12.36
CA LEU A 416 12.00 -9.92 12.23
C LEU A 416 11.71 -9.53 10.77
N LEU A 417 12.54 -9.95 9.82
CA LEU A 417 12.25 -9.85 8.37
C LEU A 417 11.05 -10.71 7.90
N SER A 418 10.45 -11.53 8.77
CA SER A 418 9.25 -12.30 8.45
C SER A 418 7.96 -11.46 8.40
N GLY A 419 7.98 -10.23 8.94
CA GLY A 419 6.90 -9.26 8.77
C GLY A 419 6.58 -8.41 9.99
N GLN A 420 5.78 -7.36 9.83
CA GLN A 420 5.44 -6.40 10.90
C GLN A 420 4.72 -6.97 12.13
N ASP A 421 3.93 -8.02 11.99
CA ASP A 421 3.25 -8.74 13.08
C ASP A 421 4.16 -9.78 13.77
N THR A 422 5.42 -9.88 13.35
CA THR A 422 6.41 -10.77 13.95
C THR A 422 6.78 -10.27 15.34
N ARG A 423 6.68 -11.15 16.33
CA ARG A 423 6.91 -10.81 17.73
C ARG A 423 8.30 -11.24 18.16
N GLU A 424 9.19 -10.27 18.35
CA GLU A 424 10.58 -10.52 18.80
C GLU A 424 10.63 -11.43 20.04
N GLU A 425 9.68 -11.26 20.97
CA GLU A 425 9.62 -12.07 22.19
C GLU A 425 9.63 -13.58 21.91
N ARG A 426 9.00 -14.03 20.82
CA ARG A 426 8.91 -15.46 20.48
C ARG A 426 10.27 -16.03 20.15
N ILE A 427 11.05 -15.36 19.30
CA ILE A 427 12.37 -15.85 18.95
C ILE A 427 13.34 -15.73 20.12
N VAL A 428 13.24 -14.66 20.92
CA VAL A 428 14.07 -14.49 22.12
C VAL A 428 13.78 -15.59 23.15
N GLN A 429 12.51 -16.00 23.31
CA GLN A 429 12.16 -17.13 24.16
C GLN A 429 12.74 -18.45 23.63
N THR A 430 12.73 -18.67 22.31
CA THR A 430 13.37 -19.82 21.67
C THR A 430 14.87 -19.88 21.99
N LEU A 431 15.58 -18.76 21.78
CA LEU A 431 17.02 -18.67 22.06
C LEU A 431 17.32 -18.94 23.55
N LYS A 432 16.56 -18.32 24.46
CA LYS A 432 16.68 -18.56 25.91
C LYS A 432 16.42 -20.02 26.29
N TYR A 433 15.42 -20.66 25.68
CA TYR A 433 15.09 -22.07 25.93
C TYR A 433 16.24 -23.00 25.53
N ILE A 434 16.89 -22.71 24.40
CA ILE A 434 18.05 -23.45 23.89
C ILE A 434 19.26 -23.22 24.79
N GLN A 435 19.53 -21.96 25.13
CA GLN A 435 20.67 -21.59 25.97
C GLN A 435 20.58 -22.21 27.38
N ALA A 436 19.37 -22.25 27.96
CA ALA A 436 19.12 -22.91 29.24
C ALA A 436 19.43 -24.43 29.24
N ARG A 437 19.58 -25.05 28.06
CA ARG A 437 19.93 -26.47 27.88
C ARG A 437 21.39 -26.69 27.49
N GLY A 438 22.24 -25.67 27.63
CA GLY A 438 23.65 -25.75 27.27
C GLY A 438 23.95 -25.42 25.82
N GLY A 439 23.05 -24.70 25.14
CA GLY A 439 23.19 -24.28 23.75
C GLY A 439 22.66 -25.29 22.73
N VAL A 440 22.73 -24.93 21.44
CA VAL A 440 22.08 -25.70 20.36
C VAL A 440 22.60 -27.13 20.22
N GLN A 441 23.90 -27.34 20.41
CA GLN A 441 24.52 -28.66 20.27
C GLN A 441 24.03 -29.63 21.35
N ALA A 442 24.05 -29.17 22.62
CA ALA A 442 23.56 -29.95 23.76
C ALA A 442 22.04 -30.19 23.67
N TYR A 443 21.29 -29.18 23.19
CA TYR A 443 19.86 -29.33 22.92
C TYR A 443 19.59 -30.41 21.87
N LEU A 444 20.27 -30.38 20.71
CA LEU A 444 20.12 -31.37 19.64
C LEU A 444 20.59 -32.78 20.07
N GLU A 445 21.64 -32.89 20.87
CA GLU A 445 22.01 -34.17 21.50
C GLU A 445 20.88 -34.70 22.38
N SER A 446 20.23 -33.82 23.15
CA SER A 446 19.08 -34.18 23.97
C SER A 446 17.84 -34.57 23.17
N CYS A 447 17.81 -34.27 21.86
CA CYS A 447 16.82 -34.73 20.89
C CYS A 447 17.22 -36.07 20.25
N GLY A 448 18.39 -36.64 20.58
CA GLY A 448 18.91 -37.87 20.00
C GLY A 448 19.77 -37.66 18.74
N PHE A 449 20.14 -36.43 18.40
CA PHE A 449 20.98 -36.11 17.25
C PHE A 449 22.44 -35.94 17.69
N SER A 450 23.26 -36.99 17.55
CA SER A 450 24.61 -37.04 18.13
C SER A 450 25.58 -36.01 17.55
N LYS A 451 26.65 -35.66 18.28
CA LYS A 451 27.68 -34.71 17.82
C LYS A 451 28.31 -35.10 16.48
N ASP A 452 28.46 -36.39 16.20
CA ASP A 452 29.02 -36.87 14.93
C ASP A 452 28.08 -36.58 13.76
N VAL A 453 26.78 -36.77 13.98
CA VAL A 453 25.74 -36.48 12.98
C VAL A 453 25.58 -34.97 12.80
N GLN A 454 25.62 -34.19 13.89
CA GLN A 454 25.65 -32.73 13.85
C GLN A 454 26.82 -32.20 13.00
N ARG A 455 28.04 -32.73 13.18
CA ARG A 455 29.21 -32.34 12.38
C ARG A 455 29.02 -32.63 10.88
N LYS A 456 28.44 -33.78 10.54
CA LYS A 456 28.11 -34.13 9.15
C LYS A 456 27.09 -33.16 8.55
N LEU A 457 26.06 -32.80 9.33
CA LEU A 457 25.06 -31.82 8.89
C LEU A 457 25.70 -30.45 8.66
N VAL A 458 26.49 -29.93 9.60
CA VAL A 458 27.20 -28.65 9.44
C VAL A 458 28.06 -28.66 8.18
N ALA A 459 28.83 -29.73 7.95
CA ALA A 459 29.65 -29.86 6.75
C ALA A 459 28.80 -29.85 5.45
N LYS A 460 27.64 -30.50 5.46
CA LYS A 460 26.71 -30.50 4.33
C LYS A 460 26.09 -29.12 4.07
N LEU A 461 25.73 -28.39 5.13
CA LEU A 461 25.06 -27.11 5.02
C LEU A 461 26.01 -25.94 4.72
N ALA A 462 27.30 -26.09 5.03
CA ALA A 462 28.33 -25.07 4.79
C ALA A 462 28.96 -25.13 3.39
N GLY A 463 28.91 -26.29 2.72
CA GLY A 463 29.19 -26.42 1.28
C GLY A 463 27.95 -26.21 0.45
#